data_AF-A0A1X0QLT0-F1
#
_entry.id   AF-A0A1X0QLT0-F1
#
_cell.length_a   1.000
_cell.length_b   1.000
_cell.length_c   1.000
_cell.angle_alpha   90.00
_cell.angle_beta   90.00
_cell.angle_gamma   90.00
#
_symmetry.space_group_name_H-M   'P 1'
#
loop_
_entity.id
_entity.type
_entity.pdbx_description
1 polymer ?
#
loop_
_entity_poly.entity_id
_entity_poly.type
_entity_poly.pdbx_seq_one_letter_code
_entity_poly.pdbx_strand_id
1 'polypeptide(L)'
;GRSCSKLTKEHSKFFVDYVKKNTTAVLDELKLKLCEKFEGLKISISVIYKHLVHKHNITLKKLKKLPAARNFDRVIALRKVIIEQYKSDTGMDFSKNCVFIDEAGFNLHTQRNHGRSLKGTPTKSTVPTGKVS
;
A
#
# COMPACT_ATOMS: atom_id res chain seq x y z
N GLY A 1 22.82 33.77 -0.21
CA GLY A 1 23.42 32.46 0.08
C GLY A 1 22.33 31.46 0.40
N ARG A 2 22.21 30.37 -0.36
CA ARG A 2 21.16 29.36 -0.15
C ARG A 2 21.63 28.42 0.96
N SER A 3 21.10 28.57 2.18
CA SER A 3 21.29 27.57 3.25
C SER A 3 20.60 26.28 2.82
N CYS A 4 21.34 25.45 2.10
CA CYS A 4 20.99 24.07 1.85
C CYS A 4 21.08 23.38 3.21
N SER A 5 19.95 23.23 3.91
CA SER A 5 19.86 22.38 5.10
C SER A 5 20.20 20.96 4.65
N LYS A 6 21.48 20.60 4.71
CA LYS A 6 21.98 19.30 4.28
C LYS A 6 21.31 18.27 5.19
N LEU A 7 20.37 17.51 4.63
CA LEU A 7 19.81 16.35 5.31
C LEU A 7 20.97 15.44 5.74
N THR A 8 21.11 15.23 7.05
CA THR A 8 22.16 14.40 7.63
C THR A 8 21.87 12.93 7.35
N LYS A 9 22.83 12.06 7.70
CA LYS A 9 22.63 10.60 7.65
C LYS A 9 21.51 10.17 8.60
N GLU A 10 21.37 10.83 9.75
CA GLU A 10 20.31 10.55 10.73
C GLU A 10 18.92 10.91 10.21
N HIS A 11 18.76 12.10 9.61
CA HIS A 11 17.51 12.49 8.96
C HIS A 11 17.13 11.49 7.85
N SER A 12 18.13 11.04 7.09
CA SER A 12 17.95 10.07 6.01
C SER A 12 17.46 8.72 6.53
N LYS A 13 18.07 8.20 7.61
CA LYS A 13 17.70 6.93 8.21
C LYS A 13 16.25 6.98 8.72
N PHE A 14 15.90 8.04 9.45
CA PHE A 14 14.53 8.24 9.92
C PHE A 14 13.51 8.25 8.77
N PHE A 15 13.81 8.96 7.68
CA PHE A 15 12.91 9.01 6.52
C PHE A 15 12.69 7.66 5.86
N VAL A 16 13.77 6.90 5.65
CA VAL A 16 13.69 5.59 5.01
C VAL A 16 12.87 4.63 5.89
N ASP A 17 13.11 4.64 7.19
CA ASP A 17 12.39 3.78 8.13
C ASP A 17 10.90 4.15 8.23
N TYR A 18 10.60 5.46 8.24
CA TYR A 18 9.22 5.93 8.24
C TYR A 18 8.47 5.53 6.97
N VAL A 19 9.08 5.69 5.78
CA VAL A 19 8.45 5.31 4.51
C VAL A 19 8.26 3.80 4.41
N LYS A 20 9.20 2.99 4.92
CA LYS A 20 9.06 1.53 4.97
C LYS A 20 7.87 1.11 5.83
N LYS A 21 7.66 1.77 6.98
CA LYS A 21 6.54 1.50 7.87
C LYS A 21 5.21 2.05 7.34
N ASN A 22 5.24 3.23 6.72
CA ASN A 22 4.07 3.96 6.23
C ASN A 22 4.20 4.19 4.72
N THR A 23 3.99 3.14 3.92
CA THR A 23 4.20 3.20 2.47
C THR A 23 3.28 4.20 1.78
N THR A 24 2.15 4.57 2.35
CA THR A 24 1.20 5.55 1.80
C THR A 24 1.47 7.00 2.22
N ALA A 25 2.51 7.25 3.01
CA ALA A 25 2.81 8.56 3.58
C ALA A 25 2.99 9.65 2.53
N VAL A 26 2.42 10.82 2.81
CA VAL A 26 2.51 12.01 1.95
C VAL A 26 3.79 12.78 2.24
N LEU A 27 4.27 13.58 1.28
CA LEU A 27 5.43 14.44 1.52
C LEU A 27 5.20 15.45 2.66
N ASP A 28 3.98 15.95 2.81
CA ASP A 28 3.63 16.85 3.91
C ASP A 28 3.66 16.16 5.27
N GLU A 29 3.14 14.94 5.35
CA GLU A 29 3.21 14.11 6.55
C GLU A 29 4.67 13.78 6.91
N LEU A 30 5.47 13.42 5.91
CA LEU A 30 6.90 13.19 6.06
C LEU A 30 7.62 14.44 6.56
N LYS A 31 7.29 15.62 6.02
CA LYS A 31 7.84 16.90 6.48
C LYS A 31 7.46 17.15 7.94
N LEU A 32 6.18 17.01 8.28
CA LEU A 32 5.66 17.21 9.62
C LEU A 32 6.39 16.32 10.63
N LYS A 33 6.45 15.01 10.36
CA LYS A 33 7.11 14.02 11.24
C LYS A 33 8.61 14.25 11.37
N LEU A 34 9.26 14.76 10.33
CA LEU A 34 10.67 15.12 10.39
C LEU A 34 10.88 16.36 11.28
N CYS A 35 10.09 17.41 11.09
CA CYS A 35 10.18 18.63 11.88
C CYS A 35 9.80 18.41 13.36
N GLU A 36 8.86 17.49 13.63
CA GLU A 36 8.53 17.05 15.01
C GLU A 36 9.70 16.33 15.69
N LYS A 37 10.48 15.54 14.94
CA LYS A 37 11.59 14.76 15.49
C LYS A 37 12.89 15.54 15.63
N PHE A 38 13.13 16.49 14.73
CA PHE A 38 14.36 17.27 14.67
C PHE A 38 14.02 18.75 14.83
N GLU A 39 14.06 19.24 16.07
CA GLU A 39 13.75 20.63 16.40
C GLU A 39 14.65 21.60 15.61
N GLY A 40 14.08 22.73 15.20
CA GLY A 40 14.78 23.75 14.40
C GLY A 40 14.98 23.39 12.92
N LEU A 41 14.63 22.19 12.48
CA LEU A 41 14.79 21.78 11.09
C LEU A 41 13.72 22.44 10.19
N LYS A 42 14.15 23.36 9.34
CA LYS A 42 13.31 23.97 8.29
C LYS A 42 13.68 23.38 6.93
N ILE A 43 12.76 22.62 6.36
CA ILE A 43 12.95 21.96 5.06
C ILE A 43 11.72 22.12 4.17
N SER A 44 11.96 22.24 2.86
CA SER A 44 10.87 22.28 1.87
C SER A 44 10.52 20.89 1.35
N ILE A 45 9.26 20.73 0.92
CA ILE A 45 8.73 19.51 0.31
C ILE A 45 9.60 19.06 -0.89
N SER A 46 10.06 20.02 -1.69
CA SER A 46 10.92 19.75 -2.86
C SER A 46 12.25 19.11 -2.48
N VAL A 47 12.87 19.53 -1.36
CA VAL A 47 14.12 18.93 -0.88
C VAL A 47 13.86 17.49 -0.42
N ILE A 48 12.76 17.24 0.29
CA ILE A 48 12.37 15.87 0.70
C ILE A 48 12.16 14.98 -0.54
N TYR A 49 11.40 15.46 -1.53
CA TYR A 49 11.17 14.74 -2.78
C TYR A 49 12.49 14.38 -3.48
N LYS A 50 13.35 15.38 -3.72
CA LYS A 50 14.65 15.17 -4.38
C LYS A 50 15.53 14.20 -3.60
N HIS A 51 15.53 14.29 -2.28
CA HIS A 51 16.31 13.40 -1.42
C HIS A 51 15.82 11.95 -1.50
N LEU A 52 14.50 11.72 -1.45
CA LEU A 52 13.92 10.38 -1.58
C LEU A 52 14.24 9.77 -2.95
N VAL A 53 14.01 10.51 -4.02
CA VAL A 53 14.15 9.99 -5.38
C VAL A 53 15.63 9.84 -5.77
N HIS A 54 16.45 10.86 -5.55
CA HIS A 54 17.82 10.89 -6.08
C HIS A 54 18.87 10.28 -5.15
N LYS A 55 18.68 10.34 -3.82
CA LYS A 55 19.65 9.74 -2.88
C LYS A 55 19.27 8.36 -2.38
N HIS A 56 17.98 8.07 -2.25
CA HIS A 56 17.50 6.80 -1.67
C HIS A 56 16.75 5.91 -2.66
N ASN A 57 16.60 6.34 -3.92
CA ASN A 57 15.85 5.62 -4.95
C ASN A 57 14.42 5.25 -4.52
N ILE A 58 13.80 6.04 -3.64
CA ILE A 58 12.41 5.86 -3.19
C ILE A 58 11.50 6.65 -4.13
N THR A 59 10.61 5.95 -4.82
CA THR A 59 9.73 6.52 -5.84
C THR A 59 8.27 6.23 -5.52
N LEU A 60 7.37 7.06 -6.07
CA LEU A 60 5.93 6.81 -5.98
C LEU A 60 5.57 5.71 -6.98
N LYS A 61 4.81 4.71 -6.52
CA LYS A 61 4.42 3.52 -7.28
C LYS A 61 2.94 3.23 -7.05
N LYS A 62 2.32 2.59 -8.05
CA LYS A 62 0.95 2.09 -7.94
C LYS A 62 0.88 1.05 -6.83
N LEU A 63 -0.04 1.26 -5.89
CA LEU A 63 -0.23 0.42 -4.73
C LEU A 63 -1.06 -0.81 -5.11
N LYS A 64 -0.51 -2.00 -4.89
CA LYS A 64 -1.28 -3.25 -5.00
C LYS A 64 -2.01 -3.47 -3.68
N LYS A 65 -3.32 -3.25 -3.70
CA LYS A 65 -4.22 -3.50 -2.57
C LYS A 65 -4.49 -5.00 -2.48
N LEU A 66 -4.08 -5.62 -1.38
CA LEU A 66 -4.30 -7.03 -1.10
C LEU A 66 -5.44 -7.15 -0.08
N PRO A 67 -6.57 -7.81 -0.42
CA PRO A 67 -7.67 -7.97 0.51
C PRO A 67 -7.28 -8.92 1.66
N ALA A 68 -7.26 -8.40 2.89
CA ALA A 68 -6.78 -9.14 4.06
C ALA A 68 -7.57 -10.43 4.29
N ALA A 69 -8.90 -10.37 4.21
CA ALA A 69 -9.77 -11.53 4.41
C ALA A 69 -9.54 -12.64 3.38
N ARG A 70 -9.12 -12.31 2.16
CA ARG A 70 -8.95 -13.30 1.09
C ARG A 70 -7.62 -14.06 1.14
N ASN A 71 -6.63 -13.55 1.89
CA ASN A 71 -5.28 -14.08 1.93
C ASN A 71 -4.96 -14.88 3.20
N PHE A 72 -5.94 -15.12 4.09
CA PHE A 72 -5.74 -16.06 5.19
C PHE A 72 -5.68 -17.49 4.67
N ASP A 73 -4.72 -18.28 5.16
CA ASP A 73 -4.50 -19.67 4.72
C ASP A 73 -5.78 -20.52 4.82
N ARG A 74 -6.54 -20.34 5.90
CA ARG A 74 -7.86 -20.96 6.08
C ARG A 74 -8.81 -20.66 4.92
N VAL A 75 -8.88 -19.40 4.49
CA VAL A 75 -9.80 -18.96 3.42
C VAL A 75 -9.32 -19.45 2.06
N ILE A 76 -8.00 -19.49 1.84
CA ILE A 76 -7.40 -20.06 0.63
C ILE A 76 -7.73 -21.55 0.53
N ALA A 77 -7.54 -22.31 1.63
CA ALA A 77 -7.86 -23.73 1.68
C ALA A 77 -9.36 -23.99 1.45
N LEU A 78 -10.24 -23.22 2.10
CA LEU A 78 -11.69 -23.37 1.93
C LEU A 78 -12.13 -23.13 0.48
N ARG A 79 -11.59 -22.11 -0.19
CA ARG A 79 -11.89 -21.87 -1.61
C ARG A 79 -11.46 -23.03 -2.50
N LYS A 80 -10.30 -23.63 -2.22
CA LYS A 80 -9.81 -24.77 -2.98
C LYS A 80 -10.78 -25.94 -2.88
N VAL A 81 -11.21 -26.29 -1.66
CA VAL A 81 -12.19 -27.38 -1.43
C VAL A 81 -13.50 -27.11 -2.16
N ILE A 82 -14.05 -25.90 -2.06
CA ILE A 82 -15.31 -25.54 -2.73
C ILE A 82 -15.17 -25.65 -4.27
N ILE A 83 -14.06 -25.18 -4.83
CA ILE A 83 -13.81 -25.26 -6.28
C ILE A 83 -13.68 -26.73 -6.73
N GLU A 84 -13.00 -27.56 -5.94
CA GLU A 84 -12.88 -28.99 -6.23
C GLU A 84 -14.24 -29.69 -6.19
N GLN A 85 -15.09 -29.36 -5.20
CA GLN A 85 -16.45 -29.88 -5.11
C GLN A 85 -17.30 -29.51 -6.33
N TYR A 86 -17.30 -28.23 -6.74
CA TYR A 86 -18.05 -27.82 -7.93
C TYR A 86 -17.52 -28.44 -9.22
N LYS A 87 -16.20 -28.67 -9.33
CA LYS A 87 -15.64 -29.36 -10.49
C LYS A 87 -16.03 -30.84 -10.56
N SER A 88 -16.27 -31.47 -9.42
CA SER A 88 -16.70 -32.87 -9.37
C SER A 88 -18.21 -33.06 -9.59
N ASP A 89 -18.98 -31.97 -9.56
CA ASP A 89 -20.42 -32.01 -9.79
C ASP A 89 -20.72 -32.06 -11.30
N THR A 90 -21.14 -33.23 -11.77
CA THR A 90 -21.49 -33.47 -13.19
C THR A 90 -22.80 -32.81 -13.61
N GLY A 91 -23.62 -32.36 -12.65
CA GLY A 91 -24.85 -31.61 -12.92
C GLY A 91 -24.63 -30.11 -13.07
N MET A 92 -23.44 -29.60 -12.75
CA MET A 92 -23.12 -28.17 -12.79
C MET A 92 -22.39 -27.80 -14.09
N ASP A 93 -23.08 -27.09 -14.99
CA ASP A 93 -22.50 -26.49 -16.20
C ASP A 93 -22.47 -24.97 -16.03
N PHE A 94 -21.30 -24.45 -15.64
CA PHE A 94 -21.08 -23.01 -15.43
C PHE A 94 -21.45 -22.11 -16.61
N SER A 95 -21.58 -22.67 -17.82
CA SER A 95 -21.97 -21.94 -19.02
C SER A 95 -23.47 -22.00 -19.35
N LYS A 96 -24.22 -22.94 -18.77
CA LYS A 96 -25.63 -23.20 -19.15
C LYS A 96 -26.63 -23.10 -18.01
N ASN A 97 -26.26 -23.46 -16.78
CA ASN A 97 -27.22 -23.56 -15.66
C ASN A 97 -26.79 -22.81 -14.40
N CYS A 98 -25.81 -21.90 -14.49
CA CYS A 98 -25.35 -21.08 -13.38
C CYS A 98 -25.61 -19.58 -13.62
N VAL A 99 -26.13 -18.89 -12.61
CA VAL A 99 -26.21 -17.42 -12.55
C VAL A 99 -25.31 -16.95 -11.42
N PHE A 100 -24.39 -16.03 -11.72
CA PHE A 100 -23.48 -15.45 -10.73
C PHE A 100 -23.96 -14.06 -10.34
N ILE A 101 -24.14 -13.86 -9.03
CA ILE A 101 -24.50 -12.58 -8.44
C ILE A 101 -23.28 -12.10 -7.65
N ASP A 102 -22.79 -10.90 -7.96
CA ASP A 102 -21.74 -10.24 -7.18
C ASP A 102 -22.29 -8.94 -6.61
N GLU A 103 -21.95 -8.68 -5.34
CA GLU A 103 -22.35 -7.46 -4.67
C GLU A 103 -21.31 -6.37 -4.97
N ALA A 104 -21.76 -5.30 -5.62
CA ALA A 104 -20.93 -4.11 -5.81
C ALA A 104 -20.89 -3.28 -4.52
N GLY A 105 -19.99 -3.62 -3.61
CA GLY A 105 -19.75 -2.85 -2.40
C GLY A 105 -19.02 -1.53 -2.71
N PHE A 106 -19.65 -0.38 -2.45
CA PHE A 106 -18.96 0.90 -2.46
C PHE A 106 -18.01 0.98 -1.26
N ASN A 107 -16.71 0.99 -1.51
CA ASN A 107 -15.74 1.17 -0.44
C ASN A 107 -15.67 2.66 -0.04
N LEU A 108 -16.40 3.04 1.02
CA LEU A 108 -16.34 4.37 1.62
C LEU A 108 -14.94 4.76 2.11
N HIS A 109 -14.07 3.79 2.39
CA HIS A 109 -12.64 4.05 2.63
C HIS A 109 -11.91 4.18 1.29
N THR A 110 -11.95 5.37 0.70
CA THR A 110 -11.11 5.72 -0.46
C THR A 110 -9.64 5.79 -0.05
N GLN A 111 -9.00 4.61 0.04
CA GLN A 111 -7.57 4.54 0.31
C GLN A 111 -6.77 5.00 -0.91
N ARG A 112 -5.63 5.65 -0.67
CA ARG A 112 -4.68 6.03 -1.72
C ARG A 112 -4.33 4.84 -2.63
N ASN A 113 -4.25 5.11 -3.93
CA ASN A 113 -3.87 4.12 -4.94
C ASN A 113 -2.36 4.10 -5.23
N HIS A 114 -1.60 4.94 -4.55
CA HIS A 114 -0.15 5.06 -4.71
C HIS A 114 0.53 5.07 -3.35
N GLY A 115 1.69 4.46 -3.30
CA GLY A 115 2.59 4.48 -2.15
C GLY A 115 4.05 4.63 -2.59
N ARG A 116 4.96 4.75 -1.64
CA ARG A 116 6.39 4.92 -1.85
C ARG A 116 7.10 3.60 -1.56
N SER A 117 7.95 3.19 -2.50
CA SER A 117 8.84 2.04 -2.34
C SER A 117 10.16 2.29 -3.06
N LEU A 118 11.14 1.41 -2.80
CA LEU A 118 12.38 1.39 -3.56
C LEU A 118 12.10 1.22 -5.05
N LYS A 119 12.90 1.87 -5.88
CA LYS A 119 12.81 1.75 -7.34
C LYS A 119 12.97 0.27 -7.72
N GLY A 120 12.03 -0.24 -8.51
CA GLY A 120 11.98 -1.63 -8.93
C GLY A 120 11.19 -2.56 -8.00
N THR A 121 10.80 -2.12 -6.79
CA THR A 121 10.00 -2.95 -5.89
C THR A 121 8.52 -2.58 -5.92
N PRO A 122 7.60 -3.57 -5.94
CA PRO A 122 6.17 -3.31 -5.88
C PRO A 122 5.77 -2.82 -4.49
N THR A 123 4.90 -1.80 -4.43
CA THR A 123 4.28 -1.38 -3.17
C THR A 123 3.02 -2.18 -2.91
N LYS A 124 2.89 -2.76 -1.72
CA LYS A 124 1.73 -3.54 -1.30
C LYS A 124 1.12 -2.93 -0.05
N SER A 125 -0.20 -2.90 0.03
CA SER A 125 -0.93 -2.63 1.28
C SER A 125 -2.00 -3.68 1.48
N THR A 126 -2.22 -4.06 2.73
CA THR A 126 -3.40 -4.84 3.11
C THR A 126 -4.58 -3.87 3.22
N VAL A 127 -5.72 -4.27 2.65
CA VAL A 127 -6.95 -3.52 2.79
C VAL A 127 -7.96 -4.34 3.59
N PRO A 128 -8.65 -3.74 4.57
CA PRO A 128 -9.82 -4.35 5.17
C PRO A 128 -10.84 -4.64 4.08
N THR A 129 -11.40 -5.84 4.08
CA THR A 129 -12.61 -6.11 3.30
C THR A 129 -13.78 -5.47 4.05
N GLY A 130 -14.70 -4.82 3.34
CA GLY A 130 -15.95 -4.35 3.95
C GLY A 130 -16.62 -5.51 4.69
N LYS A 131 -17.18 -5.24 5.87
CA LYS A 131 -18.03 -6.23 6.52
C LYS A 131 -19.23 -6.45 5.61
N VAL A 132 -19.40 -7.68 5.14
CA VAL A 132 -20.70 -8.14 4.66
C VAL A 132 -21.57 -8.18 5.91
N SER A 133 -22.53 -7.27 5.98
CA SER A 133 -23.56 -7.22 7.02
C SER A 133 -24.56 -8.34 6.85
#